data_AF-A0AAU3Q4G3-F1
#
_entry.id   AF-A0AAU3Q4G3-F1
#
_cell.length_a   1.000
_cell.length_b   1.000
_cell.length_c   1.000
_cell.angle_alpha   90.00
_cell.angle_beta   90.00
_cell.angle_gamma   90.00
#
_symmetry.space_group_name_H-M   'P 1'
#
loop_
_entity.id
_entity.type
_entity.pdbx_description
1 polymer ?
#
loop_
_entity_poly.entity_id
_entity_poly.type
_entity_poly.pdbx_seq_one_letter_code
_entity_poly.pdbx_strand_id
1 'polypeptide(L)'
;MSRLPLITTEIADDEQNALLTEVKRQLGRVPNLYAALANSPAALRGYLDLRDALTAGVLGARLREQLALLIAAENGCDYCVAAYTMRAGRMGFGEREIADTRDARSDEPHSDAVLRLARDILRTRGRIDDAALAAARAGGVSDAEIGDITGHIALNVLSNYFNHIAGPELDFPAATSTEGSKMNQAWRDAARVELAEGYTLLDREGQPARTVQDARISIEGGFLHIRVADDADIQIVSAPGVALVTYRAE
;
A
#
# COMPACT_ATOMS: atom_id res chain seq x y z
N MET A 1 12.95 -17.16 6.32
CA MET A 1 12.85 -17.97 5.09
C MET A 1 11.55 -17.68 4.37
N SER A 2 11.62 -17.51 3.04
CA SER A 2 10.46 -17.28 2.17
C SER A 2 9.43 -18.42 2.28
N ARG A 3 8.14 -18.07 2.23
CA ARG A 3 6.99 -18.97 2.21
C ARG A 3 6.76 -19.61 0.84
N LEU A 4 7.28 -19.00 -0.22
CA LEU A 4 7.31 -19.55 -1.58
C LEU A 4 8.76 -19.90 -1.98
N PRO A 5 8.96 -20.93 -2.82
CA PRO A 5 10.29 -21.26 -3.34
C PRO A 5 10.94 -20.04 -4.01
N LEU A 6 12.23 -19.83 -3.77
CA LEU A 6 12.99 -18.82 -4.53
C LEU A 6 13.58 -19.52 -5.75
N ILE A 7 13.04 -19.25 -6.93
CA ILE A 7 13.51 -19.85 -8.17
C ILE A 7 14.90 -19.29 -8.50
N THR A 8 15.89 -20.17 -8.58
CA THR A 8 17.24 -19.86 -9.04
C THR A 8 17.43 -20.30 -10.48
N THR A 9 18.48 -19.81 -11.14
CA THR A 9 18.80 -20.23 -12.51
C THR A 9 19.11 -21.73 -12.65
N GLU A 10 19.41 -22.40 -11.53
CA GLU A 10 19.74 -23.84 -11.50
C GLU A 10 18.48 -24.72 -11.49
N ILE A 11 17.37 -24.22 -10.95
CA ILE A 11 16.11 -24.98 -10.81
C ILE A 11 14.97 -24.45 -11.69
N ALA A 12 15.21 -23.31 -12.35
CA ALA A 12 14.26 -22.68 -13.25
C ALA A 12 14.06 -23.51 -14.53
N ASP A 13 12.82 -23.55 -15.01
CA ASP A 13 12.54 -23.91 -16.40
C ASP A 13 13.06 -22.84 -17.38
N ASP A 14 12.94 -23.11 -18.68
CA ASP A 14 13.43 -22.19 -19.73
C ASP A 14 12.76 -20.80 -19.68
N GLU A 15 11.47 -20.75 -19.36
CA GLU A 15 10.69 -19.51 -19.33
C GLU A 15 11.06 -18.66 -18.10
N GLN A 16 11.15 -19.30 -16.93
CA GLN A 16 11.64 -18.71 -15.69
C GLN A 16 13.07 -18.19 -15.87
N ASN A 17 13.95 -18.97 -16.48
CA ASN A 17 15.33 -18.58 -16.73
C ASN A 17 15.44 -17.35 -17.62
N ALA A 18 14.65 -17.27 -18.69
CA ALA A 18 14.61 -16.11 -19.56
C ALA A 18 14.18 -14.85 -18.79
N LEU A 19 13.10 -14.93 -18.00
CA LEU A 19 12.60 -13.81 -17.21
C LEU A 19 13.58 -13.36 -16.12
N LEU A 20 14.19 -14.31 -15.39
CA LEU A 20 15.17 -13.99 -14.33
C LEU A 20 16.47 -13.42 -14.90
N THR A 21 16.88 -13.87 -16.09
CA THR A 21 18.02 -13.28 -16.82
C THR A 21 17.75 -11.84 -17.19
N GLU A 22 16.54 -11.54 -17.66
CA GLU A 22 16.14 -10.17 -17.97
C GLU A 22 16.12 -9.28 -16.72
N VAL A 23 15.58 -9.77 -15.60
CA VAL A 23 15.66 -9.07 -14.30
C VAL A 23 17.10 -8.77 -13.91
N LYS A 24 17.99 -9.76 -14.00
CA LYS A 24 19.42 -9.60 -13.70
C LYS A 24 20.09 -8.58 -14.62
N ARG A 25 19.73 -8.56 -15.91
CA ARG A 25 20.24 -7.60 -16.88
C ARG A 25 19.85 -6.17 -16.52
N GLN A 26 18.61 -5.95 -16.11
CA GLN A 26 18.09 -4.61 -15.78
C GLN A 26 18.55 -4.11 -14.41
N LEU A 27 18.65 -4.99 -13.41
CA LEU A 27 18.90 -4.60 -12.01
C LEU A 27 20.31 -4.97 -11.50
N GLY A 28 21.11 -5.66 -12.31
CA GLY A 28 22.42 -6.22 -11.95
C GLY A 28 22.38 -7.48 -11.09
N ARG A 29 21.20 -7.85 -10.57
CA ARG A 29 20.94 -9.05 -9.77
C ARG A 29 19.47 -9.44 -9.85
N VAL A 30 19.12 -10.59 -9.27
CA VAL A 30 17.73 -11.02 -9.09
C VAL A 30 17.33 -10.80 -7.62
N PRO A 31 16.49 -9.78 -7.32
CA PRO A 31 15.97 -9.64 -5.98
C PRO A 31 15.01 -10.78 -5.58
N ASN A 32 14.89 -11.03 -4.28
CA ASN A 32 14.08 -12.15 -3.77
C ASN A 32 12.60 -12.07 -4.17
N LEU A 33 12.02 -10.87 -4.31
CA LEU A 33 10.68 -10.68 -4.90
C LEU A 33 10.56 -11.35 -6.27
N TYR A 34 11.52 -11.13 -7.18
CA TYR A 34 11.46 -11.66 -8.54
C TYR A 34 11.71 -13.16 -8.56
N ALA A 35 12.66 -13.65 -7.74
CA ALA A 35 12.91 -15.08 -7.58
C ALA A 35 11.67 -15.82 -7.04
N ALA A 36 10.94 -15.24 -6.10
CA ALA A 36 9.68 -15.79 -5.61
C ALA A 36 8.56 -15.68 -6.65
N LEU A 37 8.41 -14.55 -7.34
CA LEU A 37 7.34 -14.36 -8.34
C LEU A 37 7.53 -15.27 -9.56
N ALA A 38 8.76 -15.70 -9.85
CA ALA A 38 9.06 -16.66 -10.91
C ALA A 38 8.38 -18.03 -10.72
N ASN A 39 7.83 -18.37 -9.55
CA ASN A 39 6.93 -19.53 -9.42
C ASN A 39 5.72 -19.44 -10.38
N SER A 40 5.36 -18.23 -10.85
CA SER A 40 4.42 -18.01 -11.94
C SER A 40 5.07 -17.16 -13.04
N PRO A 41 5.57 -17.79 -14.12
CA PRO A 41 6.13 -17.06 -15.27
C PRO A 41 5.16 -16.04 -15.87
N ALA A 42 3.87 -16.37 -15.91
CA ALA A 42 2.82 -15.48 -16.38
C ALA A 42 2.69 -14.22 -15.51
N ALA A 43 2.66 -14.36 -14.18
CA ALA A 43 2.59 -13.22 -13.27
C ALA A 43 3.87 -12.38 -13.32
N LEU A 44 5.03 -13.03 -13.35
CA LEU A 44 6.32 -12.34 -13.46
C LEU A 44 6.40 -11.54 -14.78
N ARG A 45 6.07 -12.16 -15.92
CA ARG A 45 6.04 -11.45 -17.22
C ARG A 45 5.12 -10.25 -17.20
N GLY A 46 3.86 -10.43 -16.76
CA GLY A 46 2.91 -9.32 -16.69
C GLY A 46 3.39 -8.18 -15.78
N TYR A 47 4.04 -8.50 -14.66
CA TYR A 47 4.64 -7.52 -13.77
C TYR A 47 5.79 -6.75 -14.44
N LEU A 48 6.71 -7.45 -15.13
CA LEU A 48 7.82 -6.83 -15.84
C LEU A 48 7.34 -5.94 -16.99
N ASP A 49 6.40 -6.44 -17.79
CA ASP A 49 5.85 -5.71 -18.94
C ASP A 49 5.14 -4.42 -18.48
N LEU A 50 4.32 -4.51 -17.42
CA LEU A 50 3.64 -3.34 -16.85
C LEU A 50 4.65 -2.34 -16.28
N ARG A 51 5.66 -2.81 -15.55
CA ARG A 51 6.73 -1.96 -15.00
C ARG A 51 7.48 -1.24 -16.10
N ASP A 52 7.81 -1.92 -17.19
CA ASP A 52 8.60 -1.37 -18.29
C ASP A 52 7.77 -0.36 -19.09
N ALA A 53 6.49 -0.64 -19.33
CA ALA A 53 5.55 0.30 -19.92
C ALA A 53 5.41 1.59 -19.08
N LEU A 54 5.21 1.47 -17.76
CA LEU A 54 5.08 2.63 -16.87
C LEU A 54 6.41 3.38 -16.66
N THR A 55 7.55 2.71 -16.83
CA THR A 55 8.86 3.38 -16.81
C THR A 55 9.04 4.31 -18.01
N ALA A 56 8.39 4.01 -19.14
CA ALA A 56 8.33 4.85 -20.34
C ALA A 56 7.15 5.85 -20.32
N GLY A 57 6.39 5.92 -19.23
CA GLY A 57 5.28 6.85 -19.04
C GLY A 57 5.72 8.30 -18.85
N VAL A 58 4.76 9.16 -18.53
CA VAL A 58 4.98 10.62 -18.37
C VAL A 58 5.64 10.98 -17.04
N LEU A 59 5.53 10.11 -16.02
CA LEU A 59 6.11 10.36 -14.70
C LEU A 59 7.64 10.18 -14.70
N GLY A 60 8.34 11.23 -14.27
CA GLY A 60 9.80 11.20 -14.08
C GLY A 60 10.26 10.15 -13.06
N ALA A 61 11.52 9.70 -13.18
CA ALA A 61 12.07 8.65 -12.33
C ALA A 61 11.97 8.95 -10.83
N ARG A 62 12.19 10.20 -10.43
CA ARG A 62 12.09 10.63 -9.02
C ARG A 62 10.67 10.45 -8.47
N LEU A 63 9.67 10.85 -9.23
CA LEU A 63 8.27 10.78 -8.81
C LEU A 63 7.75 9.33 -8.80
N ARG A 64 8.21 8.50 -9.74
CA ARG A 64 7.96 7.04 -9.72
C ARG A 64 8.56 6.38 -8.47
N GLU A 65 9.73 6.84 -8.01
CA GLU A 65 10.32 6.39 -6.74
C GLU A 65 9.44 6.79 -5.56
N GLN A 66 9.01 8.05 -5.52
CA GLN A 66 8.20 8.57 -4.44
C GLN A 66 6.86 7.83 -4.33
N LEU A 67 6.18 7.63 -5.46
CA LEU A 67 4.96 6.83 -5.52
C LEU A 67 5.18 5.42 -4.99
N ALA A 68 6.23 4.73 -5.46
CA ALA A 68 6.50 3.36 -5.03
C ALA A 68 6.78 3.26 -3.52
N LEU A 69 7.54 4.22 -2.97
CA LEU A 69 7.80 4.31 -1.53
C LEU A 69 6.52 4.62 -0.73
N LEU A 70 5.71 5.58 -1.18
CA LEU A 70 4.43 5.93 -0.55
C LEU A 70 3.46 4.75 -0.54
N ILE A 71 3.27 4.09 -1.70
CA ILE A 71 2.34 2.96 -1.84
C ILE A 71 2.80 1.80 -0.94
N ALA A 72 4.11 1.51 -0.90
CA ALA A 72 4.68 0.50 -0.02
C ALA A 72 4.44 0.82 1.46
N ALA A 73 4.55 2.09 1.86
CA ALA A 73 4.29 2.53 3.22
C ALA A 73 2.80 2.42 3.59
N GLU A 74 1.89 2.92 2.75
CA GLU A 74 0.43 2.84 2.96
C GLU A 74 -0.07 1.39 3.01
N ASN A 75 0.57 0.47 2.26
CA ASN A 75 0.25 -0.95 2.29
C ASN A 75 0.99 -1.75 3.37
N GLY A 76 1.88 -1.13 4.16
CA GLY A 76 2.66 -1.84 5.18
C GLY A 76 3.56 -2.95 4.61
N CYS A 77 4.18 -2.76 3.43
CA CYS A 77 5.12 -3.74 2.87
C CYS A 77 6.56 -3.41 3.27
N ASP A 78 7.07 -4.00 4.35
CA ASP A 78 8.43 -3.74 4.85
C ASP A 78 9.54 -4.10 3.84
N TYR A 79 9.38 -5.20 3.09
CA TYR A 79 10.31 -5.55 2.00
C TYR A 79 10.40 -4.45 0.94
N CYS A 80 9.24 -3.93 0.55
CA CYS A 80 9.11 -2.90 -0.47
C CYS A 80 9.65 -1.56 0.04
N VAL A 81 9.33 -1.19 1.28
CA VAL A 81 9.85 0.02 1.92
C VAL A 81 11.37 -0.03 2.02
N ALA A 82 11.96 -1.17 2.43
CA ALA A 82 13.40 -1.34 2.46
C ALA A 82 14.04 -1.14 1.06
N ALA A 83 13.46 -1.77 0.04
CA ALA A 83 13.94 -1.66 -1.34
C ALA A 83 13.88 -0.21 -1.87
N TYR A 84 12.75 0.47 -1.72
CA TYR A 84 12.55 1.84 -2.21
C TYR A 84 13.27 2.89 -1.36
N THR A 85 13.48 2.65 -0.06
CA THR A 85 14.32 3.53 0.78
C THR A 85 15.78 3.50 0.32
N MET A 86 16.33 2.30 0.11
CA MET A 86 17.68 2.16 -0.42
C MET A 86 17.80 2.79 -1.81
N ARG A 87 16.82 2.59 -2.70
CA ARG A 87 16.85 3.15 -4.05
C ARG A 87 16.69 4.67 -4.06
N ALA A 88 15.80 5.23 -3.23
CA ALA A 88 15.69 6.67 -2.99
C ALA A 88 17.02 7.26 -2.48
N GLY A 89 17.68 6.62 -1.52
CA GLY A 89 19.01 7.07 -1.05
C GLY A 89 20.05 7.11 -2.18
N ARG A 90 20.07 6.09 -3.06
CA ARG A 90 20.95 6.08 -4.26
C ARG A 90 20.61 7.16 -5.28
N MET A 91 19.37 7.64 -5.30
CA MET A 91 18.89 8.76 -6.13
C MET A 91 19.08 10.12 -5.46
N GLY A 92 19.77 10.18 -4.32
CA GLY A 92 20.09 11.42 -3.61
C GLY A 92 18.92 12.02 -2.83
N PHE A 93 17.92 11.22 -2.45
CA PHE A 93 16.89 11.66 -1.52
C PHE A 93 17.48 11.87 -0.13
N GLY A 94 17.13 12.98 0.51
CA GLY A 94 17.46 13.20 1.91
C GLY A 94 16.56 12.37 2.84
N GLU A 95 17.00 12.11 4.07
CA GLU A 95 16.21 11.37 5.07
C GLU A 95 14.84 12.03 5.31
N ARG A 96 14.79 13.37 5.39
CA ARG A 96 13.56 14.13 5.52
C ARG A 96 12.61 13.89 4.34
N GLU A 97 13.13 13.94 3.12
CA GLU A 97 12.32 13.74 1.91
C GLU A 97 11.76 12.32 1.83
N ILE A 98 12.54 11.31 2.26
CA ILE A 98 12.06 9.91 2.37
C ILE A 98 10.92 9.83 3.39
N ALA A 99 11.07 10.47 4.56
CA ALA A 99 10.04 10.48 5.60
C ALA A 99 8.77 11.22 5.12
N ASP A 100 8.92 12.39 4.53
CA ASP A 100 7.81 13.17 3.97
C ASP A 100 7.09 12.43 2.85
N THR A 101 7.83 11.75 1.98
CA THR A 101 7.26 10.92 0.90
C THR A 101 6.34 9.84 1.46
N ARG A 102 6.75 9.15 2.55
CA ARG A 102 5.93 8.13 3.21
C ARG A 102 4.63 8.70 3.79
N ASP A 103 4.63 9.97 4.16
CA ASP A 103 3.46 10.70 4.64
C ASP A 103 2.66 11.40 3.53
N ALA A 104 2.97 11.12 2.26
CA ALA A 104 2.45 11.78 1.07
C ALA A 104 2.62 13.31 1.11
N ARG A 105 3.84 13.75 1.44
CA ARG A 105 4.27 15.15 1.42
C ARG A 105 5.50 15.34 0.53
N SER A 106 5.61 16.52 -0.07
CA SER A 106 6.81 16.99 -0.78
C SER A 106 6.96 18.50 -0.65
N ASP A 107 8.20 18.99 -0.64
CA ASP A 107 8.50 20.43 -0.72
C ASP A 107 8.23 21.00 -2.13
N GLU A 108 8.22 20.13 -3.15
CA GLU A 108 7.91 20.49 -4.54
C GLU A 108 6.40 20.38 -4.80
N PRO A 109 5.70 21.47 -5.17
CA PRO A 109 4.23 21.53 -5.23
C PRO A 109 3.57 20.48 -6.13
N HIS A 110 4.14 20.19 -7.29
CA HIS A 110 3.55 19.22 -8.22
C HIS A 110 3.67 17.79 -7.67
N SER A 111 4.84 17.42 -7.17
CA SER A 111 5.08 16.14 -6.51
C SER A 111 4.19 15.97 -5.27
N ASP A 112 3.97 17.03 -4.49
CA ASP A 112 3.06 17.01 -3.34
C ASP A 112 1.61 16.71 -3.78
N ALA A 113 1.14 17.34 -4.86
CA ALA A 113 -0.18 17.07 -5.43
C ALA A 113 -0.32 15.63 -5.94
N VAL A 114 0.71 15.11 -6.62
CA VAL A 114 0.75 13.71 -7.11
C VAL A 114 0.69 12.73 -5.95
N LEU A 115 1.49 12.93 -4.90
CA LEU A 115 1.53 12.04 -3.74
C LEU A 115 0.21 12.06 -2.95
N ARG A 116 -0.39 13.25 -2.77
CA ARG A 116 -1.71 13.36 -2.12
C ARG A 116 -2.79 12.63 -2.91
N LEU A 117 -2.86 12.86 -4.22
CA LEU A 117 -3.82 12.17 -5.09
C LEU A 117 -3.63 10.65 -5.02
N ALA A 118 -2.39 10.16 -5.09
CA ALA A 118 -2.09 8.73 -5.00
C ALA A 118 -2.57 8.11 -3.67
N ARG A 119 -2.34 8.81 -2.54
CA ARG A 119 -2.84 8.40 -1.22
C ARG A 119 -4.37 8.37 -1.17
N ASP A 120 -5.04 9.37 -1.72
CA ASP A 120 -6.49 9.44 -1.73
C ASP A 120 -7.09 8.31 -2.58
N ILE A 121 -6.51 8.02 -3.75
CA ILE A 121 -6.88 6.88 -4.60
C ILE A 121 -6.69 5.56 -3.85
N LEU A 122 -5.55 5.35 -3.18
CA LEU A 122 -5.28 4.13 -2.40
C LEU A 122 -6.34 3.93 -1.30
N ARG A 123 -6.55 4.94 -0.45
CA ARG A 123 -7.43 4.86 0.72
C ARG A 123 -8.91 4.72 0.35
N THR A 124 -9.33 5.31 -0.77
CA THR A 124 -10.72 5.21 -1.28
C THR A 124 -10.92 4.07 -2.28
N ARG A 125 -9.86 3.33 -2.62
CA ARG A 125 -9.84 2.31 -3.68
C ARG A 125 -10.37 2.87 -5.01
N GLY A 126 -9.88 4.06 -5.38
CA GLY A 126 -10.22 4.77 -6.61
C GLY A 126 -11.52 5.56 -6.59
N ARG A 127 -12.28 5.56 -5.49
CA ARG A 127 -13.54 6.31 -5.35
C ARG A 127 -13.30 7.71 -4.79
N ILE A 128 -12.46 8.48 -5.48
CA ILE A 128 -12.24 9.90 -5.14
C ILE A 128 -13.40 10.76 -5.64
N ASP A 129 -13.62 11.91 -5.01
CA ASP A 129 -14.63 12.87 -5.44
C ASP A 129 -14.06 13.92 -6.43
N ASP A 130 -14.95 14.71 -7.02
CA ASP A 130 -14.57 15.76 -7.98
C ASP A 130 -13.67 16.84 -7.34
N ALA A 131 -13.79 17.05 -6.03
CA ALA A 131 -13.00 18.04 -5.31
C ALA A 131 -11.53 17.61 -5.20
N ALA A 132 -11.26 16.34 -4.88
CA ALA A 132 -9.92 15.78 -4.86
C ALA A 132 -9.26 15.83 -6.24
N LEU A 133 -10.02 15.49 -7.30
CA LEU A 133 -9.52 15.55 -8.66
C LEU A 133 -9.23 16.98 -9.12
N ALA A 134 -10.09 17.95 -8.77
CA ALA A 134 -9.87 19.36 -9.04
C ALA A 134 -8.65 19.90 -8.29
N ALA A 135 -8.45 19.52 -7.03
CA ALA A 135 -7.29 19.91 -6.23
C ALA A 135 -5.98 19.39 -6.83
N ALA A 136 -5.95 18.15 -7.31
CA ALA A 136 -4.79 17.59 -7.99
C ALA A 136 -4.44 18.39 -9.27
N ARG A 137 -5.45 18.70 -10.11
CA ARG A 137 -5.25 19.51 -11.32
C ARG A 137 -4.76 20.92 -11.00
N ALA A 138 -5.25 21.54 -9.92
CA ALA A 138 -4.75 22.83 -9.46
C ALA A 138 -3.28 22.77 -9.02
N GLY A 139 -2.81 21.62 -8.53
CA GLY A 139 -1.40 21.32 -8.29
C GLY A 139 -0.60 20.94 -9.53
N GLY A 140 -1.19 21.05 -10.73
CA GLY A 140 -0.52 20.77 -12.00
C GLY A 140 -0.52 19.31 -12.44
N VAL A 141 -1.28 18.43 -11.78
CA VAL A 141 -1.39 17.02 -12.20
C VAL A 141 -2.25 16.93 -13.46
N SER A 142 -1.68 16.40 -14.53
CA SER A 142 -2.33 16.18 -15.82
C SER A 142 -3.15 14.89 -15.86
N ASP A 143 -4.10 14.80 -16.81
CA ASP A 143 -4.90 13.57 -16.99
C ASP A 143 -4.03 12.36 -17.38
N ALA A 144 -2.92 12.57 -18.10
CA ALA A 144 -1.95 11.52 -18.40
C ALA A 144 -1.25 11.01 -17.13
N GLU A 145 -0.84 11.91 -16.24
CA GLU A 145 -0.25 11.54 -14.96
C GLU A 145 -1.26 10.84 -14.05
N ILE A 146 -2.54 11.22 -14.07
CA ILE A 146 -3.59 10.50 -13.33
C ILE A 146 -3.68 9.03 -13.80
N GLY A 147 -3.58 8.80 -15.11
CA GLY A 147 -3.51 7.45 -15.67
C GLY A 147 -2.27 6.69 -15.19
N ASP A 148 -1.09 7.29 -15.28
CA ASP A 148 0.17 6.69 -14.82
C ASP A 148 0.18 6.42 -13.31
N ILE A 149 -0.31 7.35 -12.48
CA ILE A 149 -0.45 7.18 -11.03
C ILE A 149 -1.29 5.94 -10.73
N THR A 150 -2.42 5.76 -11.41
CA THR A 150 -3.29 4.59 -11.25
C THR A 150 -2.56 3.30 -11.65
N GLY A 151 -1.81 3.33 -12.75
CA GLY A 151 -0.98 2.21 -13.18
C GLY A 151 0.12 1.86 -12.16
N HIS A 152 0.80 2.86 -11.61
CA HIS A 152 1.80 2.68 -10.56
C HIS A 152 1.21 2.16 -9.26
N ILE A 153 -0.01 2.57 -8.89
CA ILE A 153 -0.74 1.98 -7.77
C ILE A 153 -0.97 0.49 -8.01
N ALA A 154 -1.50 0.11 -9.18
CA ALA A 154 -1.73 -1.31 -9.50
C ALA A 154 -0.43 -2.13 -9.48
N LEU A 155 0.63 -1.61 -10.10
CA LEU A 155 1.95 -2.26 -10.14
C LEU A 155 2.50 -2.52 -8.72
N ASN A 156 2.48 -1.50 -7.87
CA ASN A 156 3.06 -1.60 -6.53
C ASN A 156 2.15 -2.40 -5.58
N VAL A 157 0.82 -2.29 -5.67
CA VAL A 157 -0.11 -3.14 -4.90
C VAL A 157 0.14 -4.62 -5.19
N LEU A 158 0.36 -4.99 -6.46
CA LEU A 158 0.69 -6.37 -6.83
C LEU A 158 1.96 -6.85 -6.10
N SER A 159 3.06 -6.09 -6.19
CA SER A 159 4.31 -6.49 -5.54
C SER A 159 4.22 -6.47 -4.01
N ASN A 160 3.48 -5.52 -3.43
CA ASN A 160 3.27 -5.42 -1.99
C ASN A 160 2.52 -6.64 -1.47
N TYR A 161 1.36 -6.95 -2.05
CA TYR A 161 0.54 -8.10 -1.63
C TYR A 161 1.28 -9.41 -1.87
N PHE A 162 1.98 -9.54 -2.99
CA PHE A 162 2.79 -10.72 -3.24
C PHE A 162 3.90 -10.89 -2.19
N ASN A 163 4.59 -9.81 -1.80
CA ASN A 163 5.60 -9.87 -0.74
C ASN A 163 5.00 -10.20 0.63
N HIS A 164 3.79 -9.75 0.96
CA HIS A 164 3.10 -10.18 2.18
C HIS A 164 2.83 -11.70 2.20
N ILE A 165 2.45 -12.26 1.05
CA ILE A 165 2.18 -13.69 0.89
C ILE A 165 3.48 -14.49 0.91
N ALA A 166 4.47 -14.09 0.11
CA ALA A 166 5.72 -14.80 -0.06
C ALA A 166 6.65 -14.64 1.13
N GLY A 167 6.59 -13.53 1.87
CA GLY A 167 7.49 -13.23 2.99
C GLY A 167 8.98 -13.44 2.69
N PRO A 168 9.51 -12.95 1.54
CA PRO A 168 10.90 -13.17 1.20
C PRO A 168 11.82 -12.45 2.20
N GLU A 169 13.00 -13.02 2.42
CA GLU A 169 14.02 -12.37 3.24
C GLU A 169 14.51 -11.08 2.57
N LEU A 170 14.88 -10.09 3.38
CA LEU A 170 15.47 -8.85 2.90
C LEU A 170 16.82 -9.11 2.25
N ASP A 171 16.97 -8.65 1.02
CA ASP A 171 18.20 -8.63 0.24
C ASP A 171 18.71 -7.18 0.05
N PHE A 172 18.25 -6.28 0.93
CA PHE A 172 18.61 -4.87 1.05
C PHE A 172 18.74 -4.52 2.54
N PRO A 173 19.40 -3.41 2.91
CA PRO A 173 19.38 -2.92 4.28
C PRO A 173 17.94 -2.71 4.76
N ALA A 174 17.64 -3.13 5.99
CA ALA A 174 16.36 -2.84 6.61
C ALA A 174 16.14 -1.33 6.69
N ALA A 175 14.91 -0.91 6.43
CA ALA A 175 14.45 0.45 6.71
C ALA A 175 13.54 0.44 7.93
N THR A 176 13.27 1.61 8.49
CA THR A 176 12.24 1.74 9.53
C THR A 176 10.93 1.18 8.99
N SER A 177 10.45 0.14 9.66
CA SER A 177 9.22 -0.57 9.34
C SER A 177 8.05 0.40 9.24
N THR A 178 7.18 0.17 8.27
CA THR A 178 5.90 0.88 8.16
C THR A 178 4.75 0.01 8.63
N GLU A 179 5.01 -1.28 8.91
CA GLU A 179 4.15 -2.01 9.84
C GLU A 179 4.19 -1.24 11.16
N GLY A 180 3.10 -0.55 11.50
CA GLY A 180 2.95 -0.04 12.85
C GLY A 180 3.22 -1.20 13.81
N SER A 181 4.17 -1.02 14.73
CA SER A 181 4.64 -2.04 15.69
C SER A 181 3.59 -3.12 15.95
N LYS A 182 3.63 -4.31 15.32
CA LYS A 182 2.56 -5.36 15.36
C LYS A 182 1.37 -4.90 16.19
N MET A 183 0.53 -4.05 15.59
CA MET A 183 -0.13 -2.95 16.29
C MET A 183 -0.50 -3.28 17.73
N ASN A 184 0.18 -2.63 18.68
CA ASN A 184 -0.45 -2.30 19.96
C ASN A 184 -1.65 -1.44 19.60
N GLN A 185 -2.78 -2.12 19.38
CA GLN A 185 -4.07 -1.52 19.18
C GLN A 185 -4.33 -0.68 20.43
N ALA A 186 -4.26 0.63 20.31
CA ALA A 186 -4.87 1.51 21.29
C ALA A 186 -6.38 1.39 21.12
N TRP A 187 -6.91 0.21 21.44
CA TRP A 187 -8.33 -0.04 21.50
C TRP A 187 -8.90 0.93 22.53
N ARG A 188 -9.77 1.80 22.05
CA ARG A 188 -10.52 2.72 22.90
C ARG A 188 -11.92 2.17 23.08
N ASP A 189 -12.46 2.37 24.27
CA ASP A 189 -13.83 2.02 24.52
C ASP A 189 -14.73 3.09 23.90
N ALA A 190 -15.55 2.66 22.95
CA ALA A 190 -16.63 3.45 22.38
C ALA A 190 -17.93 3.07 23.08
N ALA A 191 -18.62 4.08 23.61
CA ALA A 191 -19.99 3.91 24.09
C ALA A 191 -20.90 3.55 22.93
N ARG A 192 -20.67 4.16 21.76
CA ARG A 192 -21.53 3.99 20.59
C ARG A 192 -20.77 4.17 19.28
N VAL A 193 -21.06 3.30 18.32
CA VAL A 193 -20.65 3.44 16.92
C VAL A 193 -21.90 3.46 16.04
N GLU A 194 -22.09 4.52 15.27
CA GLU A 194 -23.20 4.69 14.32
C GLU A 194 -22.66 4.64 12.90
N LEU A 195 -23.36 3.90 12.03
CA LEU A 195 -22.98 3.69 10.65
C LEU A 195 -23.84 4.52 9.70
N ALA A 196 -23.25 4.91 8.57
CA ALA A 196 -23.96 5.56 7.48
C ALA A 196 -25.10 4.68 6.94
N GLU A 197 -26.02 5.29 6.19
CA GLU A 197 -27.12 4.55 5.57
C GLU A 197 -26.57 3.48 4.60
N GLY A 198 -27.13 2.27 4.64
CA GLY A 198 -26.65 1.13 3.84
C GLY A 198 -25.51 0.31 4.46
N TYR A 199 -24.98 0.70 5.62
CA TYR A 199 -23.94 -0.03 6.35
C TYR A 199 -24.47 -0.67 7.63
N THR A 200 -24.10 -1.92 7.90
CA THR A 200 -24.45 -2.66 9.12
C THR A 200 -23.25 -3.40 9.68
N LEU A 201 -23.22 -3.55 11.00
CA LEU A 201 -22.33 -4.45 11.74
C LEU A 201 -23.20 -5.42 12.54
N LEU A 202 -22.64 -6.55 12.93
CA LEU A 202 -23.29 -7.44 13.89
C LEU A 202 -23.19 -6.85 15.30
N ASP A 203 -24.31 -6.77 16.00
CA ASP A 203 -24.35 -6.44 17.43
C ASP A 203 -23.91 -7.64 18.29
N ARG A 204 -24.06 -7.52 19.62
CA ARG A 204 -23.68 -8.57 20.58
C ARG A 204 -24.51 -9.84 20.45
N GLU A 205 -25.73 -9.70 19.94
CA GLU A 205 -26.67 -10.78 19.66
C GLU A 205 -26.45 -11.39 18.26
N GLY A 206 -25.43 -10.91 17.53
CA GLY A 206 -25.10 -11.36 16.18
C GLY A 206 -26.08 -10.89 15.12
N GLN A 207 -26.89 -9.87 15.40
CA GLN A 207 -27.87 -9.31 14.47
C GLN A 207 -27.29 -8.09 13.73
N PRO A 208 -27.59 -7.92 12.42
CA PRO A 208 -27.18 -6.73 11.69
C PRO A 208 -27.84 -5.46 12.27
N ALA A 209 -27.01 -4.52 12.71
CA ALA A 209 -27.39 -3.25 13.29
C ALA A 209 -26.60 -2.10 12.66
N ARG A 210 -27.25 -0.95 12.48
CA ARG A 210 -26.60 0.31 12.06
C ARG A 210 -25.95 1.05 13.23
N THR A 211 -26.25 0.63 14.45
CA THR A 211 -25.72 1.21 15.67
C THR A 211 -25.29 0.07 16.57
N VAL A 212 -24.04 0.13 17.03
CA VAL A 212 -23.49 -0.83 17.98
C VAL A 212 -23.13 -0.07 19.24
N GLN A 213 -23.52 -0.61 20.39
CA GLN A 213 -23.20 -0.06 21.70
C GLN A 213 -22.01 -0.81 22.30
N ASP A 214 -21.26 -0.13 23.17
CA ASP A 214 -20.24 -0.74 24.03
C ASP A 214 -19.25 -1.64 23.28
N ALA A 215 -18.56 -1.04 22.32
CA ALA A 215 -17.56 -1.71 21.52
C ALA A 215 -16.17 -1.16 21.85
N ARG A 216 -15.16 -2.01 21.64
CA ARG A 216 -13.78 -1.54 21.53
C ARG A 216 -13.56 -1.18 20.07
N ILE A 217 -12.92 -0.04 19.81
CA ILE A 217 -12.57 0.37 18.46
C ILE A 217 -11.10 0.70 18.29
N SER A 218 -10.61 0.51 17.07
CA SER A 218 -9.33 0.99 16.60
C SER A 218 -9.52 1.58 15.20
N ILE A 219 -8.83 2.67 14.88
CA ILE A 219 -8.88 3.29 13.55
C ILE A 219 -7.54 3.03 12.86
N GLU A 220 -7.58 2.47 11.66
CA GLU A 220 -6.39 2.08 10.90
C GLU A 220 -6.62 2.30 9.40
N GLY A 221 -5.73 3.03 8.72
CA GLY A 221 -5.74 3.13 7.25
C GLY A 221 -7.03 3.65 6.61
N GLY A 222 -7.84 4.43 7.35
CA GLY A 222 -9.16 4.85 6.89
C GLY A 222 -10.25 3.78 7.07
N PHE A 223 -10.04 2.82 7.96
CA PHE A 223 -11.00 1.82 8.40
C PHE A 223 -11.18 1.90 9.92
N LEU A 224 -12.40 1.62 10.38
CA LEU A 224 -12.75 1.44 11.78
C LEU A 224 -12.88 -0.06 12.03
N HIS A 225 -12.01 -0.57 12.90
CA HIS A 225 -12.02 -1.93 13.42
C HIS A 225 -12.81 -1.95 14.71
N ILE A 226 -13.77 -2.86 14.82
CA ILE A 226 -14.79 -2.82 15.87
C ILE A 226 -14.93 -4.22 16.46
N ARG A 227 -14.82 -4.30 17.79
CA ARG A 227 -15.04 -5.52 18.57
C ARG A 227 -16.17 -5.27 19.55
N VAL A 228 -17.28 -6.01 19.41
CA VAL A 228 -18.52 -5.78 20.17
C VAL A 228 -18.57 -6.55 21.50
N ALA A 229 -17.77 -7.59 21.62
CA ALA A 229 -17.49 -8.36 22.84
C ALA A 229 -16.07 -8.94 22.75
N ASP A 230 -15.41 -9.24 23.87
CA ASP A 230 -14.01 -9.67 23.88
C ASP A 230 -13.76 -10.99 23.12
N ASP A 231 -14.78 -11.84 23.01
CA ASP A 231 -14.79 -13.11 22.28
C ASP A 231 -15.33 -13.01 20.85
N ALA A 232 -15.83 -11.83 20.44
CA ALA A 232 -16.36 -11.60 19.10
C ALA A 232 -15.26 -11.33 18.06
N ASP A 233 -15.52 -11.77 16.83
CA ASP A 233 -14.68 -11.45 15.68
C ASP A 233 -14.60 -9.94 15.45
N ILE A 234 -13.44 -9.48 14.97
CA ILE A 234 -13.23 -8.08 14.61
C ILE A 234 -13.97 -7.79 13.30
N GLN A 235 -14.87 -6.81 13.34
CA GLN A 235 -15.58 -6.32 12.19
C GLN A 235 -14.90 -5.05 11.65
N ILE A 236 -14.89 -4.88 10.33
CA ILE A 236 -14.17 -3.78 9.66
C ILE A 236 -15.15 -3.00 8.80
N VAL A 237 -15.17 -1.68 8.98
CA VAL A 237 -15.92 -0.75 8.13
C VAL A 237 -14.98 0.35 7.64
N SER A 238 -15.10 0.77 6.38
CA SER A 238 -14.34 1.93 5.90
C SER A 238 -14.84 3.21 6.56
N ALA A 239 -13.98 4.22 6.69
CA ALA A 239 -14.31 5.50 7.32
C ALA A 239 -15.56 6.17 6.75
N PRO A 240 -15.85 6.14 5.41
CA PRO A 240 -17.11 6.66 4.88
C PRO A 240 -18.36 5.93 5.37
N GLY A 241 -18.23 4.67 5.80
CA GLY A 241 -19.32 3.89 6.38
C GLY A 241 -19.61 4.23 7.84
N VAL A 242 -18.79 5.04 8.50
CA VAL A 242 -18.95 5.45 9.90
C VAL A 242 -19.58 6.84 9.95
N ALA A 243 -20.76 6.95 10.53
CA ALA A 243 -21.45 8.23 10.73
C ALA A 243 -20.96 8.95 12.00
N LEU A 244 -20.84 8.22 13.11
CA LEU A 244 -20.44 8.80 14.40
C LEU A 244 -19.79 7.75 15.31
N VAL A 245 -18.74 8.15 16.02
CA VAL A 245 -18.17 7.39 17.14
C VAL A 245 -18.27 8.24 18.40
N THR A 246 -18.91 7.70 19.43
CA THR A 246 -18.95 8.30 20.76
C THR A 246 -18.05 7.50 21.69
N TYR A 247 -16.96 8.10 22.14
CA TYR A 247 -16.04 7.49 23.11
C TYR A 247 -16.64 7.49 24.52
N ARG A 248 -16.28 6.49 25.33
CA ARG A 248 -16.53 6.56 26.78
C ARG A 248 -15.61 7.62 27.38
N ALA A 249 -16.12 8.38 28.35
CA ALA A 249 -15.28 9.26 29.15
C ALA A 249 -14.30 8.40 29.97
N GLU A 250 -13.02 8.80 29.97
CA GLU A 250 -11.97 8.17 30.78
C GLU A 250 -12.20 8.38 32.29
#